data_AF-A0A482UQ13-F1
#
_entry.id   AF-A0A482UQ13-F1
#
_cell.length_a   1.000
_cell.length_b   1.000
_cell.length_c   1.000
_cell.angle_alpha   90.00
_cell.angle_beta   90.00
_cell.angle_gamma   90.00
#
_symmetry.space_group_name_H-M   'P 1'
#
loop_
_entity.id
_entity.type
_entity.pdbx_description
1 polymer ?
#
loop_
_entity_poly.entity_id
_entity_poly.type
_entity_poly.pdbx_seq_one_letter_code
_entity_poly.pdbx_strand_id
1 'polypeptide(L)'
;AIPAPIPYHPLTYLEAYHLSTQGGAEVLGMGEVVGNFLVGKMCDALIVDVGVEDSPIDIWEGEGVLEKFQKFLFLGDDRNIVGVFVGGRKVM
;
A
#
# COMPACT_ATOMS: atom_id res chain seq x y z
N ALA A 1 -24.11 -26.62 23.78
CA ALA A 1 -24.73 -25.71 22.80
C ALA A 1 -23.65 -25.28 21.82
N ILE A 2 -23.96 -25.22 20.52
CA ILE A 2 -23.02 -24.68 19.52
C ILE A 2 -22.96 -23.16 19.76
N PRO A 3 -21.78 -22.55 19.96
CA PRO A 3 -21.68 -21.11 20.11
C PRO A 3 -22.23 -20.40 18.87
N ALA A 4 -22.87 -19.25 19.08
CA ALA A 4 -23.32 -18.42 17.97
C ALA A 4 -22.13 -18.10 17.04
N PRO A 5 -22.34 -18.03 15.71
CA PRO A 5 -21.28 -17.66 14.78
C PRO A 5 -20.69 -16.30 15.17
N ILE A 6 -19.37 -16.20 15.18
CA ILE A 6 -18.70 -14.92 15.37
C ILE A 6 -19.04 -14.04 14.15
N PRO A 7 -19.54 -12.81 14.34
CA PRO A 7 -19.84 -11.93 13.22
C PRO A 7 -18.58 -11.68 12.39
N TYR A 8 -18.67 -11.85 11.07
CA TYR A 8 -17.58 -11.52 10.17
C TYR A 8 -17.40 -10.00 10.10
N HIS A 9 -16.19 -9.54 10.39
CA HIS A 9 -15.79 -8.15 10.23
C HIS A 9 -14.77 -8.06 9.08
N PRO A 10 -15.15 -7.53 7.90
CA PRO A 10 -14.22 -7.39 6.79
C PRO A 10 -13.15 -6.35 7.13
N LEU A 11 -11.94 -6.58 6.61
CA LEU A 11 -10.89 -5.57 6.66
C LEU A 11 -11.22 -4.42 5.73
N THR A 12 -10.99 -3.19 6.20
CA THR A 12 -10.93 -2.01 5.35
C THR A 12 -9.66 -2.01 4.50
N TYR A 13 -9.65 -1.24 3.41
CA TYR A 13 -8.45 -1.13 2.57
C TYR A 13 -7.26 -0.51 3.32
N LEU A 14 -7.52 0.35 4.31
CA LEU A 14 -6.48 0.96 5.16
C LEU A 14 -5.87 -0.07 6.11
N GLU A 15 -6.68 -0.95 6.70
CA GLU A 15 -6.18 -2.06 7.52
C GLU A 15 -5.38 -3.05 6.67
N ALA A 16 -5.88 -3.40 5.47
CA ALA A 16 -5.15 -4.25 4.54
C ALA A 16 -3.80 -3.63 4.13
N TYR A 17 -3.77 -2.32 3.84
CA TYR A 17 -2.54 -1.59 3.53
C TYR A 17 -1.56 -1.54 4.72
N HIS A 18 -2.08 -1.37 5.95
CA HIS A 18 -1.24 -1.44 7.13
C HIS A 18 -0.61 -2.83 7.28
N LEU A 19 -1.39 -3.90 7.12
CA LEU A 19 -0.90 -5.28 7.18
C LEU A 19 0.15 -5.57 6.10
N SER A 20 0.03 -4.99 4.90
CA SER A 20 1.01 -5.17 3.81
C SER A 20 2.26 -4.29 3.93
N THR A 21 2.31 -3.37 4.90
CA THR A 21 3.44 -2.45 5.10
C THR A 21 3.98 -2.53 6.53
N GLN A 22 3.56 -1.62 7.42
CA GLN A 22 4.04 -1.55 8.80
C GLN A 22 3.73 -2.82 9.60
N GLY A 23 2.51 -3.36 9.49
CA GLY A 23 2.13 -4.58 10.20
C GLY A 23 2.96 -5.80 9.76
N GLY A 24 3.28 -5.91 8.47
CA GLY A 24 4.20 -6.93 7.96
C GLY A 24 5.62 -6.76 8.53
N ALA A 25 6.12 -5.53 8.61
CA ALA A 25 7.42 -5.24 9.22
C ALA A 25 7.44 -5.61 10.71
N GLU A 26 6.36 -5.35 11.46
CA GLU A 26 6.24 -5.70 12.88
C GLU A 26 6.30 -7.21 13.12
N VAL A 27 5.59 -8.01 12.32
CA VAL A 27 5.63 -9.48 12.40
C VAL A 27 7.04 -10.04 12.18
N LEU A 28 7.83 -9.37 11.35
CA LEU A 28 9.23 -9.73 11.08
C LEU A 28 10.23 -9.14 12.09
N GLY A 29 9.78 -8.41 13.11
CA GLY A 29 10.67 -7.72 14.05
C GLY A 29 11.45 -6.55 13.43
N MET A 30 11.00 -6.05 12.27
CA MET A 30 11.61 -4.94 11.53
C MET A 30 10.77 -3.65 11.60
N GLY A 31 9.78 -3.61 12.50
CA GLY A 31 8.85 -2.49 12.65
C GLY A 31 9.52 -1.15 12.99
N GLU A 32 10.76 -1.13 13.48
CA GLU A 32 11.57 0.08 13.72
C GLU A 32 12.55 0.40 12.58
N VAL A 33 12.63 -0.45 11.55
CA VAL A 33 13.61 -0.35 10.45
C VAL A 33 12.94 0.03 9.13
N VAL A 34 11.77 -0.55 8.82
CA VAL A 34 11.03 -0.35 7.56
C VAL A 34 9.51 -0.22 7.81
N GLY A 35 8.72 -0.11 6.75
CA GLY A 35 7.26 -0.21 6.78
C GLY A 35 6.50 1.12 6.80
N ASN A 36 7.16 2.24 7.10
CA ASN A 36 6.60 3.59 6.99
C ASN A 36 7.70 4.65 6.80
N PHE A 37 7.31 5.92 6.68
CA PHE A 37 8.22 7.04 6.39
C PHE A 37 8.67 7.86 7.61
N LEU A 38 8.66 7.28 8.82
CA LEU A 38 9.20 7.95 10.01
C LEU A 38 10.72 8.13 9.90
N VAL A 39 11.23 9.25 10.43
CA VAL A 39 12.66 9.55 10.45
C VAL A 39 13.44 8.47 11.20
N GLY A 40 14.56 8.03 10.63
CA GLY A 40 15.41 6.97 11.19
C GLY A 40 15.20 5.60 10.54
N LYS A 41 14.09 5.39 9.83
CA LYS A 41 13.85 4.17 9.04
C LYS A 41 14.53 4.21 7.68
N MET A 42 14.74 3.03 7.10
CA MET A 42 15.18 2.88 5.72
C MET A 42 14.09 3.39 4.76
N CYS A 43 14.52 4.08 3.70
CA CYS A 43 13.62 4.51 2.64
C CYS A 43 13.43 3.37 1.62
N ASP A 44 12.56 2.44 1.99
CA ASP A 44 12.04 1.39 1.12
C ASP A 44 10.66 1.84 0.62
N ALA A 45 10.55 2.16 -0.67
CA ALA A 45 9.40 2.88 -1.20
C ALA A 45 9.08 2.52 -2.64
N LEU A 46 7.81 2.66 -3.01
CA LEU A 46 7.33 2.62 -4.39
C LEU A 46 6.96 4.04 -4.82
N ILE A 47 7.36 4.43 -6.03
CA ILE A 47 6.79 5.58 -6.72
C ILE A 47 5.66 5.07 -7.57
N VAL A 48 4.44 5.49 -7.24
CA VAL A 48 3.22 5.05 -7.92
C VAL A 48 2.69 6.19 -8.77
N ASP A 49 2.47 5.91 -10.05
CA ASP A 49 1.74 6.78 -10.96
C ASP A 49 0.51 6.05 -11.50
N VAL A 50 -0.66 6.54 -11.11
CA VAL A 50 -1.94 5.99 -11.53
C VAL A 50 -2.34 6.43 -12.94
N GLY A 51 -1.68 7.44 -13.50
CA GLY A 51 -1.98 8.06 -14.80
C GLY A 51 -1.01 7.69 -15.92
N VAL A 52 -0.24 6.61 -15.76
CA VAL A 52 0.62 6.07 -16.82
C VAL A 52 -0.17 5.66 -18.06
N GLU A 53 0.50 5.63 -19.21
CA GLU A 53 -0.06 5.06 -20.44
C GLU A 53 -0.45 3.59 -20.19
N ASP A 54 -1.60 3.17 -20.75
CA ASP A 54 -2.20 1.86 -20.53
C ASP A 54 -2.46 1.49 -19.05
N SER A 55 -2.59 2.47 -18.15
CA SER A 55 -3.01 2.24 -16.77
C SER A 55 -4.37 1.52 -16.73
N PRO A 56 -4.54 0.48 -15.89
CA PRO A 56 -5.86 -0.11 -15.63
C PRO A 56 -6.77 0.79 -14.78
N ILE A 57 -6.27 1.94 -14.34
CA ILE A 57 -6.96 2.87 -13.45
C ILE A 57 -7.44 4.08 -14.25
N ASP A 58 -8.76 4.22 -14.35
CA ASP A 58 -9.37 5.46 -14.81
C ASP A 58 -9.27 6.56 -13.72
N ILE A 59 -8.95 7.78 -14.14
CA ILE A 59 -8.86 8.96 -13.25
C ILE A 59 -9.87 10.00 -13.70
N TRP A 60 -10.65 10.52 -12.75
CA TRP A 60 -11.65 11.56 -13.02
C TRP A 60 -11.23 12.90 -12.41
N GLU A 61 -11.77 13.99 -12.97
CA GLU A 61 -11.58 15.32 -12.40
C GLU A 61 -12.21 15.43 -11.00
N GLY A 62 -11.50 16.10 -10.09
CA GLY A 62 -11.95 16.30 -8.71
C GLY A 62 -11.55 15.20 -7.72
N GLU A 63 -11.00 14.07 -8.19
CA GLU A 63 -10.62 12.96 -7.31
C GLU A 63 -9.42 13.30 -6.41
N GLY A 64 -9.57 13.00 -5.13
CA GLY A 64 -8.54 13.19 -4.11
C GLY A 64 -7.45 12.12 -4.12
N VAL A 65 -6.37 12.37 -3.38
CA VAL A 65 -5.24 11.42 -3.26
C VAL A 65 -5.67 10.07 -2.68
N LEU A 66 -6.55 10.07 -1.66
CA LEU A 66 -7.00 8.82 -1.04
C LEU A 66 -7.91 7.99 -1.95
N GLU A 67 -8.72 8.63 -2.80
CA GLU A 67 -9.56 7.94 -3.78
C GLU A 67 -8.68 7.27 -4.85
N LYS A 68 -7.69 8.01 -5.38
CA LYS A 68 -6.70 7.47 -6.33
C LYS A 68 -5.88 6.35 -5.71
N PHE A 69 -5.49 6.50 -4.45
CA PHE A 69 -4.77 5.47 -3.71
C PHE A 69 -5.62 4.20 -3.50
N GLN A 70 -6.89 4.36 -3.12
CA GLN A 70 -7.80 3.23 -3.01
C GLN A 70 -7.94 2.51 -4.35
N LYS A 71 -8.12 3.24 -5.47
CA LYS A 71 -8.15 2.63 -6.80
C LYS A 71 -6.87 1.87 -7.14
N PHE A 72 -5.70 2.44 -6.83
CA PHE A 72 -4.43 1.75 -7.02
C PHE A 72 -4.39 0.42 -6.28
N LEU A 73 -4.85 0.36 -5.03
CA LEU A 73 -4.88 -0.90 -4.27
C LEU A 73 -5.81 -1.96 -4.88
N PHE A 74 -6.87 -1.57 -5.58
CA PHE A 74 -7.85 -2.50 -6.14
C PHE A 74 -7.63 -2.84 -7.62
N LEU A 75 -7.10 -1.91 -8.40
CA LEU A 75 -7.04 -1.99 -9.87
C LEU A 75 -5.61 -1.90 -10.41
N GLY A 76 -4.67 -1.35 -9.63
CA GLY A 76 -3.32 -1.10 -10.10
C GLY A 76 -2.51 -2.38 -10.30
N ASP A 77 -1.53 -2.29 -11.19
CA ASP A 77 -0.55 -3.35 -11.43
C ASP A 77 0.87 -2.79 -11.59
N ASP A 78 1.79 -3.61 -12.09
CA ASP A 78 3.21 -3.26 -12.20
C ASP A 78 3.47 -2.05 -13.10
N ARG A 79 2.58 -1.77 -14.07
CA ARG A 79 2.68 -0.57 -14.92
C ARG A 79 2.59 0.71 -14.11
N ASN A 80 1.82 0.69 -13.01
CA ASN A 80 1.66 1.85 -12.13
C ASN A 80 2.85 2.08 -11.20
N ILE A 81 3.77 1.13 -11.08
CA ILE A 81 4.97 1.26 -10.24
C ILE A 81 6.11 1.79 -11.11
N VAL A 82 6.30 3.11 -11.12
CA VAL A 82 7.28 3.79 -11.99
C VAL A 82 8.65 3.98 -11.34
N GLY A 83 8.82 3.53 -10.10
CA GLY A 83 10.11 3.50 -9.45
C GLY A 83 10.09 2.70 -8.15
N VAL A 84 11.22 2.07 -7.85
CA VAL A 84 11.41 1.29 -6.61
C VAL A 84 12.67 1.76 -5.91
N PHE A 85 12.55 2.05 -4.62
CA PHE A 85 13.67 2.42 -3.75
C PHE A 85 13.87 1.36 -2.67
N VAL A 86 15.12 0.98 -2.45
CA VAL A 86 15.54 0.09 -1.35
C VAL A 86 16.72 0.73 -0.63
N GLY A 87 16.56 1.00 0.66
CA GLY A 87 17.53 1.72 1.48
C GLY A 87 17.90 3.09 0.92
N GLY A 88 16.93 3.78 0.31
CA GLY A 88 17.12 5.09 -0.34
C GLY A 88 17.82 5.04 -1.70
N ARG A 89 18.13 3.87 -2.25
CA ARG A 89 18.67 3.73 -3.62
C ARG A 89 17.58 3.32 -4.59
N LYS A 90 17.47 4.03 -5.72
CA LYS A 90 16.59 3.65 -6.83
C LYS A 90 17.14 2.37 -7.49
N VAL A 91 16.33 1.32 -7.54
CA VAL A 91 16.68 0.01 -8.14
C VAL A 91 15.85 -0.31 -9.39
N MET A 92 14.75 0.43 -9.59
CA MET A 92 13.90 0.45 -10.78
C MET A 92 13.50 1.88 -11.05
#